data_AF-A0A2K8P1V2-F1
#
_entry.id   AF-A0A2K8P1V2-F1
#
_cell.length_a   1.000
_cell.length_b   1.000
_cell.length_c   1.000
_cell.angle_alpha   90.00
_cell.angle_beta   90.00
_cell.angle_gamma   90.00
#
_symmetry.space_group_name_H-M   'P 1'
#
loop_
_entity.id
_entity.type
_entity.pdbx_description
1 polymer ?
#
loop_
_entity_poly.entity_id
_entity_poly.type
_entity_poly.pdbx_seq_one_letter_code
_entity_poly.pdbx_strand_id
1 'polypeptide(L)'
;MENNTNINSFPSWGIAILIVVFIVALIIACWGFLSGFNLKRKHSTTSSSIVWNELFMNKKAIKFDQTFDINKGIFALTFAKVEKNDFFLPIYIFETDDYKRESKELILKIIENKFEIINNYMKENKKTVKEIFFVQLEEINSKVKKEEWIKITGSKNRGFNT
;
A
#
# COMPACT_ATOMS: atom_id res chain seq x y z
N MET A 1 -44.25 -24.16 61.98
CA MET A 1 -42.86 -24.53 62.33
C MET A 1 -41.97 -24.19 61.15
N GLU A 2 -40.77 -23.69 61.45
CA GLU A 2 -40.00 -22.72 60.66
C GLU A 2 -39.43 -23.21 59.33
N ASN A 3 -39.40 -22.29 58.36
CA ASN A 3 -38.82 -22.47 57.03
C ASN A 3 -37.39 -21.90 57.06
N ASN A 4 -36.39 -22.75 57.23
CA ASN A 4 -34.98 -22.34 57.31
C ASN A 4 -34.36 -22.18 55.92
N THR A 5 -34.65 -21.06 55.25
CA THR A 5 -33.79 -20.58 54.14
C THR A 5 -32.65 -19.75 54.73
N ASN A 6 -31.56 -20.43 55.12
CA ASN A 6 -30.28 -19.78 55.40
C ASN A 6 -29.69 -19.25 54.09
N ILE A 7 -30.08 -18.02 53.73
CA ILE A 7 -29.36 -17.23 52.74
C ILE A 7 -28.09 -16.73 53.45
N ASN A 8 -26.99 -17.46 53.26
CA ASN A 8 -25.67 -17.00 53.67
C ASN A 8 -25.39 -15.66 52.98
N SER A 9 -25.57 -14.57 53.71
CA SER A 9 -25.27 -13.22 53.25
C SER A 9 -23.80 -13.18 52.86
N PHE A 10 -23.52 -12.99 51.57
CA PHE A 10 -22.16 -12.70 51.14
C PHE A 10 -21.64 -11.50 51.94
N PRO A 11 -20.38 -11.54 52.41
CA PRO A 11 -19.83 -10.43 53.17
C PRO A 11 -19.86 -9.17 52.31
N SER A 12 -20.53 -8.12 52.77
CA SER A 12 -20.71 -6.85 52.06
C SER A 12 -19.37 -6.20 51.65
N TRP A 13 -18.30 -6.46 52.41
CA TRP A 13 -16.95 -6.03 52.10
C TRP A 13 -16.35 -6.72 50.86
N GLY A 14 -16.69 -7.99 50.60
CA GLY A 14 -16.24 -8.71 49.41
C GLY A 14 -16.87 -8.17 48.13
N ILE A 15 -18.14 -7.75 48.21
CA ILE A 15 -18.87 -7.09 47.12
C ILE A 15 -18.26 -5.71 46.82
N ALA A 16 -17.90 -4.95 47.86
CA ALA A 16 -17.24 -3.66 47.69
C ALA A 16 -15.87 -3.78 46.99
N ILE A 17 -15.06 -4.78 47.35
CA ILE A 17 -13.76 -5.04 46.71
C ILE A 17 -13.94 -5.40 45.23
N LEU A 18 -14.90 -6.25 44.90
CA LEU A 18 -15.20 -6.63 43.51
C LEU A 18 -15.57 -5.42 42.64
N ILE A 19 -16.39 -4.50 43.18
CA ILE A 19 -16.77 -3.27 42.48
C ILE A 19 -15.54 -2.40 42.20
N VAL A 20 -14.66 -2.22 43.20
CA VAL A 20 -13.44 -1.41 43.03
C VAL A 20 -12.51 -2.02 41.99
N VAL A 21 -12.28 -3.33 42.03
CA VAL A 21 -11.44 -4.04 41.05
C VAL A 21 -12.01 -3.93 39.64
N PHE A 22 -13.33 -4.03 39.50
CA PHE A 22 -14.02 -3.89 38.22
C PHE A 22 -13.83 -2.48 37.63
N ILE A 23 -13.96 -1.42 38.44
CA ILE A 23 -13.77 -0.03 38.00
C ILE A 23 -12.33 0.20 37.54
N VAL A 24 -11.33 -0.32 38.28
CA VAL A 24 -9.91 -0.21 37.90
C VAL A 24 -9.65 -0.91 36.56
N ALA A 25 -10.17 -2.11 36.37
CA ALA A 25 -10.05 -2.84 35.10
C ALA A 25 -10.69 -2.08 33.92
N LEU A 26 -11.83 -1.43 34.15
CA LEU A 26 -12.54 -0.63 33.15
C LEU A 26 -11.73 0.60 32.71
N ILE A 27 -11.08 1.28 33.66
CA ILE A 27 -10.20 2.43 33.38
C ILE A 27 -9.00 1.99 32.52
N ILE A 28 -8.36 0.86 32.88
CA ILE A 28 -7.22 0.32 32.13
C ILE A 28 -7.65 -0.09 30.72
N ALA A 29 -8.81 -0.73 30.57
CA ALA A 29 -9.36 -1.12 29.27
C ALA A 29 -9.66 0.10 28.38
N CYS A 30 -10.30 1.14 28.94
CA CYS A 30 -10.56 2.40 28.24
C CYS A 30 -9.26 3.09 27.81
N TRP A 31 -8.23 3.12 28.68
CA TRP A 31 -6.93 3.70 28.36
C TRP A 31 -6.20 2.93 27.26
N GLY A 32 -6.21 1.60 27.33
CA GLY A 32 -5.65 0.72 26.30
C GLY A 32 -6.37 0.87 24.96
N PHE A 33 -7.69 0.99 24.97
CA PHE A 33 -8.51 1.21 23.78
C PHE A 33 -8.21 2.57 23.13
N LEU A 34 -8.19 3.66 23.91
CA LEU A 34 -7.87 5.02 23.43
C LEU A 34 -6.43 5.11 22.89
N SER A 35 -5.46 4.51 23.57
CA SER A 35 -4.05 4.50 23.15
C SER A 35 -3.84 3.66 21.87
N GLY A 36 -4.46 2.48 21.79
CA GLY A 36 -4.40 1.61 20.61
C GLY A 36 -5.11 2.19 19.38
N PHE A 37 -6.17 2.99 19.57
CA PHE A 37 -6.85 3.68 18.47
C PHE A 37 -6.06 4.92 17.98
N ASN A 38 -5.41 5.67 18.87
CA ASN A 38 -4.64 6.86 18.48
C ASN A 38 -3.34 6.53 17.73
N LEU A 39 -2.79 5.32 17.90
CA LEU A 39 -1.66 4.84 17.09
C LEU A 39 -2.07 4.43 15.67
N LYS A 40 -3.38 4.20 15.40
CA LYS A 40 -3.88 3.81 14.07
C LYS A 40 -4.28 4.97 13.16
N ARG A 41 -4.25 6.23 13.62
CA ARG A 41 -4.63 7.41 12.82
C ARG A 41 -3.59 8.54 12.88
N LYS A 42 -2.39 8.24 12.37
CA LYS A 42 -1.50 9.25 11.78
C LYS A 42 -0.91 8.74 10.47
N HIS A 43 -1.77 8.27 9.57
CA HIS A 43 -1.40 8.24 8.16
C HIS A 43 -2.10 9.40 7.47
N SER A 44 -1.33 10.42 7.10
CA SER A 44 -1.74 11.35 6.05
C SER A 44 -1.91 10.54 4.77
N THR A 45 -3.14 10.05 4.55
CA THR A 45 -3.53 9.38 3.31
C THR A 45 -3.65 10.46 2.24
N THR A 46 -2.53 10.87 1.67
CA THR A 46 -2.53 11.33 0.29
C THR A 46 -2.93 10.09 -0.52
N SER A 47 -4.20 10.03 -0.92
CA SER A 47 -4.74 8.89 -1.68
C SER A 47 -3.81 8.61 -2.86
N SER A 48 -3.46 7.34 -3.06
CA SER A 48 -2.65 6.87 -4.20
C SER A 48 -3.15 7.42 -5.53
N SER A 49 -4.46 7.61 -5.68
CA SER A 49 -5.09 8.17 -6.88
C SER A 49 -4.86 9.67 -7.10
N ILE A 50 -4.76 10.46 -6.03
CA ILE A 50 -4.47 11.90 -6.10
C ILE A 50 -3.01 12.08 -6.53
N VAL A 51 -2.11 11.30 -5.94
CA VAL A 51 -0.68 11.28 -6.32
C VAL A 51 -0.51 10.78 -7.76
N TRP A 52 -1.28 9.78 -8.19
CA TRP A 52 -1.26 9.26 -9.55
C TRP A 52 -1.61 10.33 -10.59
N ASN A 53 -2.74 11.02 -10.38
CA ASN A 53 -3.16 12.06 -11.29
C ASN A 53 -2.15 13.22 -11.28
N GLU A 54 -1.74 13.72 -10.12
CA GLU A 54 -0.80 14.85 -10.07
C GLU A 54 0.56 14.55 -10.71
N LEU A 55 1.12 13.35 -10.52
CA LEU A 55 2.45 13.01 -11.02
C LEU A 55 2.49 12.69 -12.51
N PHE A 56 1.39 12.15 -13.08
CA PHE A 56 1.41 11.62 -14.45
C PHE A 56 0.47 12.33 -15.44
N MET A 57 -0.33 13.33 -15.02
CA MET A 57 -1.30 14.02 -15.90
C MET A 57 -0.71 14.57 -17.20
N ASN A 58 0.55 15.01 -17.19
CA ASN A 58 1.23 15.58 -18.36
C ASN A 58 2.23 14.64 -19.02
N LYS A 59 2.30 13.37 -18.57
CA LYS A 59 3.28 12.41 -19.08
C LYS A 59 2.64 11.52 -20.14
N LYS A 60 3.39 11.23 -21.20
CA LYS A 60 2.92 10.32 -22.27
C LYS A 60 2.86 8.90 -21.70
N ALA A 61 1.69 8.28 -21.81
CA ALA A 61 1.45 6.89 -21.41
C ALA A 61 1.03 6.05 -22.62
N ILE A 62 1.55 4.83 -22.70
CA ILE A 62 1.26 3.88 -23.77
C ILE A 62 0.98 2.49 -23.18
N LYS A 63 0.29 1.64 -23.94
CA LYS A 63 0.05 0.24 -23.56
C LYS A 63 1.29 -0.62 -23.78
N PHE A 64 1.32 -1.82 -23.17
CA PHE A 64 2.45 -2.74 -23.24
C PHE A 64 2.88 -3.19 -24.65
N ASP A 65 1.99 -3.10 -25.64
CA ASP A 65 2.23 -3.48 -27.04
C ASP A 65 2.56 -2.27 -27.94
N GLN A 66 2.68 -1.09 -27.36
CA GLN A 66 2.96 0.16 -28.06
C GLN A 66 4.39 0.63 -27.79
N THR A 67 4.86 1.61 -28.57
CA THR A 67 6.20 2.19 -28.42
C THR A 67 6.14 3.70 -28.33
N PHE A 68 7.09 4.29 -27.57
CA PHE A 68 7.33 5.73 -27.59
C PHE A 68 8.13 6.14 -28.83
N ASP A 69 8.01 7.40 -29.24
CA ASP A 69 8.85 7.99 -30.29
C ASP A 69 10.31 8.09 -29.83
N ILE A 70 10.48 8.41 -28.54
CA ILE A 70 11.77 8.48 -27.88
C ILE A 70 12.05 7.13 -27.21
N ASN A 71 13.07 6.43 -27.69
CA ASN A 71 13.41 5.07 -27.24
C ASN A 71 14.32 5.03 -26.00
N LYS A 72 14.64 6.17 -25.40
CA LYS A 72 15.56 6.27 -24.26
C LYS A 72 15.00 7.19 -23.18
N GLY A 73 15.51 7.05 -21.96
CA GLY A 73 15.14 7.90 -20.84
C GLY A 73 14.71 7.12 -19.62
N ILE A 74 13.81 7.71 -18.85
CA ILE A 74 13.29 7.13 -17.62
C ILE A 74 11.81 6.84 -17.82
N PHE A 75 11.42 5.61 -17.50
CA PHE A 75 10.08 5.11 -17.71
C PHE A 75 9.53 4.52 -16.42
N ALA A 76 8.22 4.48 -16.33
CA ALA A 76 7.49 3.79 -15.28
C ALA A 76 6.58 2.72 -15.89
N LEU A 77 6.63 1.51 -15.34
CA LEU A 77 5.62 0.48 -15.55
C LEU A 77 4.57 0.60 -14.46
N THR A 78 3.30 0.55 -14.85
CA THR A 78 2.18 0.64 -13.92
C THR A 78 0.91 -0.02 -14.49
N PHE A 79 -0.21 0.09 -13.78
CA PHE A 79 -1.48 -0.54 -14.13
C PHE A 79 -2.60 0.49 -14.24
N ALA A 80 -3.53 0.27 -15.18
CA ALA A 80 -4.76 1.05 -15.21
C ALA A 80 -5.66 0.75 -14.01
N LYS A 81 -6.34 1.80 -13.52
CA LYS A 81 -7.30 1.76 -12.40
C LYS A 81 -6.67 1.17 -11.14
N VAL A 82 -5.69 1.88 -10.58
CA VAL A 82 -5.17 1.64 -9.23
C VAL A 82 -6.28 1.98 -8.23
N GLU A 83 -6.56 1.09 -7.28
CA GLU A 83 -7.61 1.32 -6.28
C GLU A 83 -7.22 2.45 -5.32
N LYS A 84 -8.18 3.37 -5.07
CA LYS A 84 -7.96 4.64 -4.34
C LYS A 84 -7.56 4.46 -2.87
N ASN A 85 -7.82 3.28 -2.32
CA ASN A 85 -7.64 2.97 -0.90
C ASN A 85 -6.31 2.30 -0.59
N ASP A 86 -5.51 1.99 -1.62
CA ASP A 86 -4.25 1.31 -1.42
C ASP A 86 -3.18 2.28 -0.94
N PHE A 87 -2.53 1.92 0.16
CA PHE A 87 -1.24 2.48 0.54
C PHE A 87 -0.17 2.17 -0.50
N PHE A 88 -0.39 1.17 -1.34
CA PHE A 88 0.52 0.74 -2.39
C PHE A 88 0.28 1.49 -3.70
N LEU A 89 1.35 1.96 -4.31
CA LEU A 89 1.43 2.57 -5.63
C LEU A 89 2.11 1.56 -6.57
N PRO A 90 1.39 0.84 -7.43
CA PRO A 90 1.94 -0.22 -8.28
C PRO A 90 2.73 0.38 -9.44
N ILE A 91 3.93 0.86 -9.13
CA ILE A 91 4.83 1.51 -10.07
C ILE A 91 6.24 0.92 -9.96
N TYR A 92 6.82 0.63 -11.12
CA TYR A 92 8.21 0.23 -11.28
C TYR A 92 8.92 1.24 -12.17
N ILE A 93 9.87 1.98 -11.63
CA ILE A 93 10.66 2.99 -12.34
C ILE A 93 11.95 2.36 -12.83
N PHE A 94 12.27 2.55 -14.10
CA PHE A 94 13.52 2.07 -14.69
C PHE A 94 14.08 3.10 -15.66
N GLU A 95 15.38 3.04 -15.88
CA GLU A 95 16.07 3.84 -16.89
C GLU A 95 16.59 2.91 -17.97
N THR A 96 16.59 3.38 -19.22
CA THR A 96 17.08 2.57 -20.34
C THR A 96 17.48 3.45 -21.52
N ASP A 97 18.45 2.97 -22.28
CA ASP A 97 18.81 3.53 -23.59
C ASP A 97 18.05 2.88 -24.75
N ASP A 98 17.35 1.77 -24.47
CA ASP A 98 16.53 1.03 -25.43
C ASP A 98 15.24 0.51 -24.78
N TYR A 99 14.23 1.38 -24.75
CA TYR A 99 12.90 1.11 -24.24
C TYR A 99 12.24 -0.09 -24.93
N LYS A 100 12.34 -0.19 -26.26
CA LYS A 100 11.71 -1.29 -27.03
C LYS A 100 12.22 -2.66 -26.60
N ARG A 101 13.53 -2.77 -26.34
CA ARG A 101 14.12 -4.02 -25.84
C ARG A 101 13.75 -4.24 -24.37
N GLU A 102 13.99 -3.25 -23.51
CA GLU A 102 13.80 -3.37 -22.06
C GLU A 102 12.33 -3.66 -21.70
N SER A 103 11.38 -2.98 -22.35
CA SER A 103 9.95 -3.23 -22.13
C SER A 103 9.56 -4.67 -22.49
N LYS A 104 10.03 -5.21 -23.61
CA LYS A 104 9.78 -6.61 -23.98
C LYS A 104 10.39 -7.59 -22.97
N GLU A 105 11.62 -7.34 -22.52
CA GLU A 105 12.27 -8.16 -21.50
C GLU A 105 11.50 -8.12 -20.16
N LEU A 106 11.03 -6.94 -19.74
CA LEU A 106 10.21 -6.80 -18.54
C LEU A 106 8.90 -7.58 -18.67
N ILE A 107 8.20 -7.46 -19.80
CA ILE A 107 6.96 -8.21 -20.04
C ILE A 107 7.22 -9.72 -20.07
N LEU A 108 8.31 -10.18 -20.69
CA LEU A 108 8.70 -11.60 -20.67
C LEU A 108 8.97 -12.08 -19.25
N LYS A 109 9.71 -11.33 -18.44
CA LYS A 109 9.94 -11.65 -17.02
C LYS A 109 8.63 -11.77 -16.24
N ILE A 110 7.65 -10.90 -16.51
CA ILE A 110 6.32 -10.97 -15.89
C ILE A 110 5.57 -12.22 -16.36
N ILE A 111 5.57 -12.55 -17.66
CA ILE A 111 4.91 -13.75 -18.18
C ILE A 111 5.53 -15.03 -17.63
N GLU A 112 6.86 -15.07 -17.50
CA GLU A 112 7.62 -16.20 -16.96
C GLU A 112 7.60 -16.25 -15.42
N ASN A 113 6.85 -15.37 -14.76
CA ASN A 113 6.73 -15.30 -13.30
C ASN A 113 8.06 -15.05 -12.58
N LYS A 114 9.00 -14.35 -13.23
CA LYS A 114 10.33 -13.97 -12.71
C LYS A 114 10.34 -12.59 -12.05
N PHE A 115 9.21 -11.89 -12.01
CA PHE A 115 9.07 -10.57 -11.38
C PHE A 115 8.06 -10.65 -10.21
N GLU A 116 8.41 -11.42 -9.18
CA GLU A 116 7.51 -11.89 -8.12
C GLU A 116 6.58 -10.82 -7.54
N ILE A 117 7.12 -9.64 -7.21
CA ILE A 117 6.33 -8.54 -6.64
C ILE A 117 5.22 -8.07 -7.59
N ILE A 118 5.54 -7.89 -8.88
CA ILE A 118 4.55 -7.47 -9.89
C ILE A 118 3.56 -8.61 -10.14
N ASN A 119 4.05 -9.84 -10.24
CA ASN A 119 3.23 -11.03 -10.45
C ASN A 119 2.23 -11.25 -9.31
N ASN A 120 2.65 -11.11 -8.06
CA ASN A 120 1.80 -11.21 -6.88
C ASN A 120 0.73 -10.11 -6.89
N TYR A 121 1.13 -8.85 -7.14
CA TYR A 121 0.18 -7.75 -7.28
C TYR A 121 -0.88 -8.04 -8.35
N MET A 122 -0.46 -8.53 -9.52
CA MET A 122 -1.39 -8.88 -10.60
C MET A 122 -2.36 -9.99 -10.20
N LYS A 123 -1.87 -11.02 -9.49
CA LYS A 123 -2.69 -12.14 -9.03
C LYS A 123 -3.72 -11.70 -8.00
N GLU A 124 -3.31 -10.90 -7.00
CA GLU A 124 -4.18 -10.39 -5.94
C GLU A 124 -5.28 -9.48 -6.50
N ASN A 125 -4.93 -8.66 -7.49
CA ASN A 125 -5.83 -7.66 -8.09
C ASN A 125 -6.53 -8.15 -9.37
N LYS A 126 -6.42 -9.45 -9.70
CA LYS A 126 -6.98 -10.07 -10.92
C LYS A 126 -6.63 -9.31 -12.21
N LYS A 127 -5.41 -8.78 -12.29
CA LYS A 127 -4.90 -8.02 -13.42
C LYS A 127 -4.23 -8.92 -14.45
N THR A 128 -4.26 -8.47 -15.70
CA THR A 128 -3.60 -9.13 -16.83
C THR A 128 -2.51 -8.25 -17.43
N VAL A 129 -1.61 -8.84 -18.24
CA VAL A 129 -0.53 -8.11 -18.93
C VAL A 129 -1.08 -6.98 -19.81
N LYS A 130 -2.31 -7.13 -20.34
CA LYS A 130 -2.99 -6.12 -21.16
C LYS A 130 -3.34 -4.85 -20.40
N GLU A 131 -3.35 -4.90 -19.07
CA GLU A 131 -3.62 -3.75 -18.21
C GLU A 131 -2.35 -3.02 -17.76
N ILE A 132 -1.18 -3.47 -18.25
CA ILE A 132 0.09 -2.80 -18.02
C ILE A 132 0.22 -1.60 -18.97
N PHE A 133 0.63 -0.49 -18.39
CA PHE A 133 0.96 0.75 -19.08
C PHE A 133 2.39 1.13 -18.77
N PHE A 134 3.02 1.75 -19.77
CA PHE A 134 4.29 2.41 -19.60
C PHE A 134 4.09 3.92 -19.70
N VAL A 135 4.77 4.66 -18.83
CA VAL A 135 4.75 6.12 -18.79
C VAL A 135 6.17 6.62 -18.98
N GLN A 136 6.37 7.55 -19.91
CA GLN A 136 7.67 8.21 -20.06
C GLN A 136 7.78 9.36 -19.06
N LEU A 137 8.74 9.25 -18.13
CA LEU A 137 8.98 10.24 -17.08
C LEU A 137 9.97 11.30 -17.56
N GLU A 138 11.07 10.89 -18.17
CA GLU A 138 12.11 11.78 -18.70
C GLU A 138 12.61 11.23 -20.04
N GLU A 139 13.02 12.13 -20.93
CA GLU A 139 13.61 11.76 -22.24
C GLU A 139 15.11 11.44 -22.13
N ILE A 140 15.75 11.86 -21.03
CA ILE A 140 17.18 11.70 -20.79
C ILE A 140 17.39 10.62 -19.73
N ASN A 141 18.26 9.66 -20.04
CA ASN A 141 18.69 8.65 -19.09
C ASN A 141 19.59 9.31 -18.03
N SER A 142 19.21 9.22 -16.76
CA SER A 142 19.97 9.78 -15.65
C SER A 142 19.66 9.05 -14.36
N LYS A 143 20.68 8.41 -13.81
CA LYS A 143 20.59 7.70 -12.52
C LYS A 143 20.12 8.61 -11.40
N VAL A 144 20.58 9.86 -11.39
CA VAL A 144 20.16 10.85 -10.38
C VAL A 144 18.67 11.15 -10.49
N LYS A 145 18.18 11.39 -11.71
CA LYS A 145 16.77 11.64 -11.96
C LYS A 145 15.90 10.43 -11.67
N LYS A 146 16.39 9.21 -11.94
CA LYS A 146 15.69 7.97 -11.59
C LYS A 146 15.48 7.85 -10.09
N GLU A 147 16.52 8.10 -9.30
CA GLU A 147 16.43 8.08 -7.83
C GLU A 147 15.50 9.19 -7.30
N GLU A 148 15.51 10.38 -7.91
CA GLU A 148 14.53 11.43 -7.61
C GLU A 148 13.09 10.94 -7.82
N TRP A 149 12.81 10.32 -8.96
CA TRP A 149 11.49 9.75 -9.27
C TRP A 149 11.09 8.63 -8.30
N ILE A 150 12.01 7.73 -7.95
CA ILE A 150 11.78 6.67 -6.94
C ILE A 150 11.42 7.28 -5.59
N LYS A 151 12.11 8.35 -5.18
CA LYS A 151 11.84 9.05 -3.92
C LYS A 151 10.50 9.78 -3.93
N ILE A 152 10.19 10.50 -5.00
CA ILE A 152 8.93 11.27 -5.15
C ILE A 152 7.72 10.34 -5.16
N THR A 153 7.81 9.25 -5.91
CA THR A 153 6.73 8.26 -5.99
C THR A 153 6.69 7.33 -4.78
N GLY A 154 7.77 7.29 -3.99
CA GLY A 154 7.92 6.34 -2.90
C GLY A 154 7.94 4.89 -3.37
N SER A 155 8.30 4.63 -4.63
CA SER A 155 8.19 3.30 -5.27
C SER A 155 9.05 2.22 -4.60
N LYS A 156 10.03 2.61 -3.78
CA LYS A 156 10.82 1.69 -2.97
C LYS A 156 10.10 1.11 -1.75
N ASN A 157 9.29 1.94 -1.11
CA ASN A 157 8.57 1.55 0.11
C ASN A 157 7.14 1.12 -0.19
N ARG A 158 6.57 1.66 -1.28
CA ARG A 158 5.15 1.57 -1.60
C ARG A 158 4.92 1.10 -3.03
N GLY A 159 5.94 0.64 -3.75
CA GLY A 159 5.81 0.19 -5.14
C GLY A 159 6.68 -1.03 -5.43
N PHE A 160 7.15 -1.13 -6.67
CA PHE A 160 7.84 -2.33 -7.18
C PHE A 160 9.37 -2.21 -7.18
N ASN A 161 9.95 -1.05 -6.85
CA ASN A 161 11.38 -0.82 -6.91
C ASN A 161 12.09 -1.30 -5.62
N THR A 162 12.47 -2.57 -5.52
CA THR A 162 13.26 -3.08 -4.38
C THR A 162 14.72 -2.66 -4.41
#